data_AF-E8MAK2-F1
#
_entry.id   AF-E8MAK2-F1
#
_cell.length_a   1.000
_cell.length_b   1.000
_cell.length_c   1.000
_cell.angle_alpha   90.00
_cell.angle_beta   90.00
_cell.angle_gamma   90.00
#
_symmetry.space_group_name_H-M   'P 1'
#
loop_
_entity.id
_entity.type
_entity.pdbx_description
1 polymer ?
#
loop_
_entity_poly.entity_id
_entity_poly.type
_entity_poly.pdbx_seq_one_letter_code
_entity_poly.pdbx_strand_id
1 'polypeptide(L)'
;GGAEMSLLHGWQNSGETFQQWTKKGTLSNFHEAKRVGLNGFSRLANVPEGGEYKYITTSDRGAPIALATYGNIFSITRQAIINDDLTQLSTIPVAMGRAAARTVGNLVYLELVSNGKFTDGKPLFDQAHNNLIASAMDMSGLSAARKAMRLQTDANGDPLNITP
;
A
#
# COMPACT_ATOMS: atom_id res chain seq x y z
N GLY A 1 -29.92 -3.93 8.15
CA GLY A 1 -30.42 -2.79 7.35
C GLY A 1 -29.86 -2.88 5.95
N GLY A 2 -30.65 -2.55 4.92
CA GLY A 2 -30.25 -2.76 3.52
C GLY A 2 -29.16 -1.80 3.00
N ALA A 3 -29.14 -0.54 3.44
CA ALA A 3 -28.20 0.46 2.95
C ALA A 3 -26.74 0.18 3.32
N GLU A 4 -26.49 -0.31 4.54
CA GLU A 4 -25.15 -0.74 4.98
C GLU A 4 -24.64 -1.90 4.13
N MET A 5 -25.47 -2.93 3.92
CA MET A 5 -25.12 -4.09 3.08
C MET A 5 -24.85 -3.67 1.63
N SER A 6 -25.66 -2.77 1.07
CA SER A 6 -25.45 -2.23 -0.28
C SER A 6 -24.14 -1.44 -0.41
N LEU A 7 -23.80 -0.63 0.60
CA LEU A 7 -22.53 0.11 0.62
C LEU A 7 -21.33 -0.84 0.72
N LEU A 8 -21.41 -1.82 1.62
CA LEU A 8 -20.36 -2.82 1.82
C LEU A 8 -20.16 -3.67 0.55
N HIS A 9 -21.25 -4.01 -0.13
CA HIS A 9 -21.23 -4.69 -1.44
C HIS A 9 -20.55 -3.83 -2.51
N GLY A 10 -20.83 -2.52 -2.57
CA GLY A 10 -20.17 -1.60 -3.47
C GLY A 10 -18.66 -1.49 -3.21
N TRP A 11 -18.27 -1.43 -1.93
CA TRP A 11 -16.88 -1.39 -1.51
C TRP A 11 -16.11 -2.66 -1.92
N GLN A 12 -16.65 -3.84 -1.59
CA GLN A 12 -16.00 -5.13 -1.85
C GLN A 12 -15.85 -5.40 -3.36
N ASN A 13 -16.84 -5.00 -4.17
CA ASN A 13 -16.86 -5.23 -5.61
C ASN A 13 -16.27 -4.07 -6.43
N SER A 14 -15.46 -3.20 -5.81
CA SER A 14 -14.83 -2.07 -6.50
C SER A 14 -13.74 -2.50 -7.49
N GLY A 15 -13.15 -3.69 -7.32
CA GLY A 15 -12.10 -4.22 -8.20
C GLY A 15 -10.72 -3.57 -7.99
N GLU A 16 -10.54 -2.84 -6.88
CA GLU A 16 -9.27 -2.23 -6.51
C GLU A 16 -8.19 -3.28 -6.26
N THR A 17 -6.94 -2.97 -6.60
CA THR A 17 -5.81 -3.92 -6.47
C THR A 17 -4.76 -3.49 -5.45
N PHE A 18 -4.90 -2.31 -4.84
CA PHE A 18 -3.95 -1.80 -3.86
C PHE A 18 -3.80 -2.73 -2.64
N GLN A 19 -4.83 -3.51 -2.30
CA GLN A 19 -4.79 -4.45 -1.19
C GLN A 19 -3.83 -5.63 -1.43
N GLN A 20 -3.43 -5.90 -2.68
CA GLN A 20 -2.52 -7.01 -3.02
C GLN A 20 -1.08 -6.73 -2.57
N TRP A 21 -0.69 -5.46 -2.49
CA TRP A 21 0.69 -5.05 -2.20
C TRP A 21 0.79 -4.08 -1.02
N THR A 22 -0.33 -3.72 -0.39
CA THR A 22 -0.36 -2.93 0.85
C THR A 22 -0.82 -3.77 2.03
N LYS A 23 -0.36 -3.41 3.23
CA LYS A 23 -0.80 -4.02 4.49
C LYS A 23 -1.55 -2.99 5.34
N LYS A 24 -2.75 -3.34 5.79
CA LYS A 24 -3.52 -2.54 6.74
C LYS A 24 -2.77 -2.44 8.07
N GLY A 25 -2.59 -1.21 8.55
CA GLY A 25 -2.05 -0.91 9.88
C GLY A 25 -3.08 -0.24 10.76
N THR A 26 -2.83 -0.21 12.06
CA THR A 26 -3.64 0.53 13.04
C THR A 26 -2.78 1.60 13.69
N LEU A 27 -3.33 2.81 13.83
CA LEU A 27 -2.78 3.85 14.71
C LEU A 27 -3.83 4.19 15.76
N SER A 28 -3.37 4.53 16.96
CA SER A 28 -4.24 4.95 18.07
C SER A 28 -4.66 6.42 18.00
N ASN A 29 -3.99 7.24 17.20
CA ASN A 29 -4.28 8.68 17.07
C ASN A 29 -3.88 9.25 15.68
N PHE A 30 -4.17 10.54 15.47
CA PHE A 30 -3.87 11.28 14.24
C PHE A 30 -2.46 11.92 14.23
N HIS A 31 -1.67 11.74 15.29
CA HIS A 31 -0.29 12.25 15.29
C HIS A 31 0.59 11.38 14.38
N GLU A 32 1.64 11.99 13.83
CA GLU A 32 2.64 11.26 13.07
C GLU A 32 3.26 10.17 13.96
N ALA A 33 3.08 8.91 13.55
CA ALA A 33 3.73 7.77 14.18
C ALA A 33 4.83 7.23 13.25
N LYS A 34 5.89 6.68 13.82
CA LYS A 34 6.90 5.95 13.04
C LYS A 34 6.55 4.47 13.03
N ARG A 35 6.25 3.92 11.86
CA ARG A 35 6.15 2.47 11.71
C ARG A 35 7.55 1.92 11.49
N VAL A 36 8.04 1.21 12.49
CA VAL A 36 9.36 0.60 12.50
C VAL A 36 9.25 -0.83 11.97
N GLY A 37 9.99 -1.11 10.89
CA GLY A 37 10.24 -2.47 10.44
C GLY A 37 11.60 -2.92 10.95
N LEU A 38 11.62 -4.12 11.56
CA LEU A 38 12.87 -4.82 11.84
C LEU A 38 13.48 -5.20 10.48
N ASN A 39 14.75 -4.83 10.22
CA ASN A 39 15.44 -5.37 9.05
C ASN A 39 15.59 -6.89 9.19
N GLY A 40 15.81 -7.60 8.07
CA GLY A 40 16.01 -9.05 8.08
C GLY A 40 17.15 -9.45 9.02
N PHE A 41 17.10 -10.66 9.57
CA PHE A 41 18.27 -11.25 10.23
C PHE A 41 19.33 -11.53 9.17
N SER A 42 20.59 -11.19 9.46
CA SER A 42 21.69 -11.61 8.60
C SER A 42 21.77 -13.14 8.56
N ARG A 43 22.33 -13.68 7.46
CA ARG A 43 22.50 -15.13 7.27
C ARG A 43 23.08 -15.82 8.51
N LEU A 44 22.50 -16.96 8.85
CA LEU A 44 23.01 -17.82 9.93
C LEU A 44 24.43 -18.28 9.59
N ALA A 45 25.39 -17.98 10.47
CA ALA A 45 26.76 -18.43 10.31
C ALA A 45 26.84 -19.96 10.51
N ASN A 46 27.73 -20.61 9.77
CA ASN A 46 28.05 -22.01 10.02
C ASN A 46 28.71 -22.13 11.40
N VAL A 47 28.11 -22.92 12.30
CA VAL A 47 28.68 -23.23 13.61
C VAL A 47 29.36 -24.60 13.52
N PRO A 48 30.70 -24.66 13.50
CA PRO A 48 31.41 -25.93 13.51
C PRO A 48 31.17 -26.66 14.84
N GLU A 49 31.36 -27.97 14.86
CA GLU A 49 31.16 -28.80 16.05
C GLU A 49 32.11 -28.33 17.18
N GLY A 50 31.54 -27.85 18.29
CA GLY A 50 32.27 -27.21 19.40
C GLY A 50 32.40 -25.68 19.33
N GLY A 51 31.85 -25.03 18.29
CA GLY A 51 31.83 -23.58 18.14
C GLY A 51 30.72 -22.89 18.93
N GLU A 52 30.94 -21.63 19.31
CA GLU A 52 29.96 -20.80 20.01
C GLU A 52 29.05 -20.03 19.03
N TYR A 53 27.77 -19.90 19.39
CA TYR A 53 26.81 -19.08 18.64
C TYR A 53 27.17 -17.60 18.75
N LYS A 54 27.26 -16.91 17.61
CA LYS A 54 27.51 -15.46 17.59
C LYS A 54 26.22 -14.68 17.79
N TYR A 55 26.27 -13.65 18.63
CA TYR A 55 25.21 -12.67 18.73
C TYR A 55 25.10 -11.86 17.43
N ILE A 56 23.88 -11.74 16.92
CA ILE A 56 23.57 -10.94 15.72
C ILE A 56 22.71 -9.77 16.17
N THR A 57 23.00 -8.58 15.66
CA THR A 57 22.18 -7.37 15.88
C THR A 57 21.32 -7.11 14.64
N THR A 58 20.14 -6.54 14.85
CA THR A 58 19.27 -6.05 13.78
C THR A 58 19.13 -4.54 13.88
N SER A 59 19.06 -3.86 12.74
CA SER A 59 18.79 -2.42 12.66
C SER A 59 17.32 -2.17 12.33
N ASP A 60 16.76 -1.11 12.91
CA ASP A 60 15.38 -0.69 12.71
C ASP A 60 15.29 0.46 11.70
N ARG A 61 14.32 0.40 10.78
CA ARG A 61 14.03 1.50 9.84
C ARG A 61 12.57 1.93 9.98
N GLY A 62 12.35 3.20 10.30
CA GLY A 62 11.03 3.78 10.54
C GLY A 62 10.57 4.68 9.38
N ALA A 63 9.35 4.47 8.91
CA ALA A 63 8.67 5.43 8.03
C ALA A 63 7.60 6.21 8.80
N PRO A 64 7.49 7.54 8.63
CA PRO A 64 6.41 8.31 9.21
C PRO A 64 5.09 7.95 8.53
N ILE A 65 4.05 7.74 9.31
CA ILE A 65 2.69 7.49 8.86
C ILE A 65 1.73 8.37 9.66
N ALA A 66 0.72 8.92 8.99
CA ALA A 66 -0.34 9.71 9.59
C ALA A 66 -1.71 9.26 9.08
N LEU A 67 -2.74 9.41 9.91
CA LEU A 67 -4.12 9.14 9.51
C LEU A 67 -4.75 10.40 8.89
N ALA A 68 -5.52 10.21 7.83
CA ALA A 68 -6.34 11.25 7.22
C ALA A 68 -7.79 10.75 7.07
N THR A 69 -8.75 11.64 7.30
CA THR A 69 -10.19 11.32 7.23
C THR A 69 -10.79 11.93 5.98
N TYR A 70 -11.45 11.11 5.16
CA TYR A 70 -12.20 11.52 3.97
C TYR A 70 -13.65 11.08 4.12
N GLY A 71 -14.61 11.96 3.82
CA GLY A 71 -16.03 11.62 3.90
C GLY A 71 -16.91 12.64 3.21
N ASN A 72 -18.06 12.18 2.71
CA ASN A 72 -19.11 12.99 2.10
C ASN A 72 -20.47 12.55 2.66
N ILE A 73 -21.39 13.50 2.80
CA ILE A 73 -22.76 13.24 3.30
C ILE A 73 -23.75 13.35 2.14
N PHE A 74 -24.67 12.39 2.05
CA PHE A 74 -25.81 12.44 1.15
C PHE A 74 -27.10 12.48 1.98
N SER A 75 -27.99 13.43 1.68
CA SER A 75 -29.28 13.59 2.38
C SER A 75 -30.43 13.09 1.51
N ILE A 76 -31.42 12.48 2.15
CA ILE A 76 -32.63 11.97 1.50
C ILE A 76 -33.83 12.73 2.06
N THR A 77 -34.69 13.23 1.17
CA THR A 77 -35.95 13.88 1.56
C THR A 77 -37.09 12.86 1.62
N ARG A 78 -38.14 13.16 2.39
CA ARG A 78 -39.33 12.29 2.48
C ARG A 78 -39.97 12.04 1.10
N GLN A 79 -39.98 13.06 0.25
CA GLN A 79 -40.48 12.98 -1.12
C GLN A 79 -39.65 12.01 -1.97
N ALA A 80 -38.32 12.00 -1.80
CA ALA A 80 -37.44 11.04 -2.50
C ALA A 80 -37.66 9.59 -2.03
N ILE A 81 -38.04 9.38 -0.76
CA ILE A 81 -38.41 8.05 -0.25
C ILE A 81 -39.73 7.56 -0.84
N ILE A 82 -40.73 8.45 -0.91
CA ILE A 82 -42.07 8.10 -1.40
C ILE A 82 -42.06 7.90 -2.92
N ASN A 83 -41.24 8.64 -3.66
CA ASN A 83 -41.17 8.61 -5.12
C ASN A 83 -40.04 7.70 -5.67
N ASP A 84 -39.51 6.76 -4.88
CA ASP A 84 -38.42 5.85 -5.32
C ASP A 84 -38.93 4.71 -6.22
N ASP A 85 -39.55 5.06 -7.35
CA ASP A 85 -40.07 4.10 -8.32
C ASP A 85 -38.96 3.40 -9.13
N LEU A 86 -37.72 3.90 -9.02
CA LEU A 86 -36.57 3.44 -9.82
C LEU A 86 -35.49 2.72 -8.99
N THR A 87 -35.76 2.34 -7.75
CA THR A 87 -34.80 1.67 -6.83
C THR A 87 -33.49 2.46 -6.62
N GLN A 88 -33.52 3.77 -6.84
CA GLN A 88 -32.34 4.63 -6.81
C GLN A 88 -31.76 4.71 -5.40
N LEU A 89 -32.59 4.62 -4.36
CA LEU A 89 -32.13 4.64 -2.96
C LEU A 89 -31.31 3.40 -2.59
N SER A 90 -31.43 2.30 -3.34
CA SER A 90 -30.58 1.11 -3.18
C SER A 90 -29.26 1.22 -3.96
N THR A 91 -29.28 1.93 -5.09
CA THR A 91 -28.12 2.10 -5.98
C THR A 91 -27.13 3.13 -5.45
N ILE A 92 -27.61 4.20 -4.82
CA ILE A 92 -26.78 5.28 -4.28
C ILE A 92 -25.76 4.76 -3.24
N PRO A 93 -26.16 3.97 -2.21
CA PRO A 93 -25.20 3.39 -1.27
C PRO A 93 -24.13 2.51 -1.94
N VAL A 94 -24.50 1.71 -2.96
CA VAL A 94 -23.53 0.90 -3.73
C VAL A 94 -22.51 1.80 -4.43
N ALA A 95 -22.97 2.86 -5.10
CA ALA A 95 -22.10 3.81 -5.76
C ALA A 95 -21.18 4.55 -4.77
N MET A 96 -21.71 4.92 -3.59
CA MET A 96 -20.92 5.52 -2.51
C MET A 96 -19.83 4.57 -2.00
N GLY A 97 -20.14 3.29 -1.80
CA GLY A 97 -19.16 2.28 -1.40
C GLY A 97 -18.03 2.12 -2.42
N ARG A 98 -18.37 2.11 -3.71
CA ARG A 98 -17.39 2.08 -4.80
C ARG A 98 -16.52 3.35 -4.82
N ALA A 99 -17.13 4.52 -4.68
CA ALA A 99 -16.41 5.79 -4.67
C ALA A 99 -15.45 5.90 -3.47
N ALA A 100 -15.84 5.39 -2.30
CA ALA A 100 -14.98 5.32 -1.13
C ALA A 100 -13.76 4.42 -1.39
N ALA A 101 -13.96 3.22 -1.93
CA ALA A 101 -12.87 2.31 -2.27
C ALA A 101 -11.90 2.93 -3.30
N ARG A 102 -12.46 3.58 -4.33
CA ARG A 102 -11.68 4.28 -5.35
C ARG A 102 -10.89 5.45 -4.79
N THR A 103 -11.42 6.19 -3.82
CA THR A 103 -10.67 7.28 -3.18
C THR A 103 -9.43 6.74 -2.49
N VAL A 104 -9.55 5.63 -1.75
CA VAL A 104 -8.40 4.98 -1.12
C VAL A 104 -7.40 4.49 -2.17
N GLY A 105 -7.88 3.83 -3.23
CA GLY A 105 -7.04 3.40 -4.34
C GLY A 105 -6.28 4.56 -4.97
N ASN A 106 -6.98 5.64 -5.33
CA ASN A 106 -6.37 6.84 -5.90
C ASN A 106 -5.28 7.44 -5.00
N LEU A 107 -5.51 7.54 -3.70
CA LEU A 107 -4.51 8.06 -2.75
C LEU A 107 -3.28 7.16 -2.70
N VAL A 108 -3.47 5.84 -2.66
CA VAL A 108 -2.36 4.88 -2.63
C VAL A 108 -1.56 4.91 -3.94
N TYR A 109 -2.22 4.97 -5.09
CA TYR A 109 -1.54 5.08 -6.39
C TYR A 109 -0.91 6.45 -6.62
N LEU A 110 -1.46 7.51 -6.03
CA LEU A 110 -0.89 8.85 -6.10
C LEU A 110 0.52 8.88 -5.49
N GLU A 111 0.79 8.13 -4.43
CA GLU A 111 2.15 8.01 -3.87
C GLU A 111 3.15 7.44 -4.89
N LEU A 112 2.73 6.45 -5.69
CA LEU A 112 3.57 5.87 -6.75
C LEU A 112 3.77 6.85 -7.92
N VAL A 113 2.69 7.50 -8.36
CA VAL A 113 2.71 8.36 -9.55
C VAL A 113 3.39 9.71 -9.27
N SER A 114 3.19 10.27 -8.07
CA SER A 114 3.79 11.54 -7.67
C SER A 114 5.30 11.43 -7.44
N ASN A 115 5.81 10.22 -7.19
CA ASN A 115 7.20 9.96 -6.87
C ASN A 115 7.72 10.85 -5.73
N GLY A 116 6.93 10.95 -4.65
CA GLY A 116 7.25 11.79 -3.48
C GLY A 116 8.58 11.41 -2.82
N LYS A 117 9.11 12.32 -1.99
CA LYS A 117 10.33 12.05 -1.21
C LYS A 117 10.08 10.96 -0.17
N PHE A 118 10.98 9.99 -0.12
CA PHE A 118 11.00 8.94 0.87
C PHE A 118 11.71 9.40 2.15
N THR A 119 11.82 8.51 3.14
CA THR A 119 12.38 8.77 4.48
C THR A 119 13.82 9.31 4.49
N ASP A 120 14.58 9.10 3.42
CA ASP A 120 15.95 9.57 3.23
C ASP A 120 16.04 10.88 2.43
N GLY A 121 14.90 11.49 2.12
CA GLY A 121 14.80 12.76 1.40
C GLY A 121 14.96 12.67 -0.12
N LYS A 122 15.22 11.47 -0.66
CA LYS A 122 15.26 11.22 -2.12
C LYS A 122 13.89 10.77 -2.64
N PRO A 123 13.57 10.96 -3.92
CA PRO A 123 12.33 10.45 -4.50
C PRO A 123 12.19 8.93 -4.31
N LEU A 124 10.95 8.43 -4.21
CA LEU A 124 10.69 7.01 -4.05
C LEU A 124 11.42 6.16 -5.12
N PHE A 125 11.26 6.54 -6.38
CA PHE A 125 11.98 6.01 -7.54
C PHE A 125 13.20 6.89 -7.85
N ASP A 126 14.37 6.40 -7.50
CA ASP A 126 15.65 7.08 -7.67
C ASP A 126 16.74 6.07 -8.04
N GLN A 127 17.77 6.53 -8.75
CA GLN A 127 18.90 5.66 -9.10
C GLN A 127 19.64 5.15 -7.86
N ALA A 128 19.72 5.95 -6.79
CA ALA A 128 20.33 5.54 -5.52
C ALA A 128 19.52 4.45 -4.80
N HIS A 129 18.24 4.30 -5.12
CA HIS A 129 17.39 3.22 -4.59
C HIS A 129 17.40 1.98 -5.47
N ASN A 130 18.11 2.00 -6.61
CA ASN A 130 18.17 0.90 -7.58
C ASN A 130 16.78 0.41 -8.05
N ASN A 131 15.79 1.30 -8.09
CA ASN A 131 14.41 0.99 -8.48
C ASN A 131 13.90 1.87 -9.65
N LEU A 132 14.80 2.60 -10.31
CA LEU A 132 14.51 3.43 -11.47
C LEU A 132 15.21 2.85 -12.72
N ILE A 133 14.47 2.76 -13.82
CA ILE A 133 15.02 2.45 -15.14
C ILE A 133 14.86 3.66 -16.07
N ALA A 134 15.88 3.94 -16.89
CA ALA A 134 15.83 4.98 -17.92
C ALA A 134 15.51 4.42 -19.33
N SER A 135 15.31 3.10 -19.44
CA SER A 135 15.00 2.42 -20.71
C SER A 135 13.54 2.63 -21.12
N ALA A 136 13.27 2.58 -22.43
CA ALA A 136 11.91 2.56 -22.96
C ALA A 136 11.13 1.34 -22.45
N MET A 137 9.79 1.42 -22.38
CA MET A 137 8.93 0.27 -22.06
C MET A 137 8.80 -0.71 -23.25
N ASP A 138 9.93 -1.16 -23.78
CA ASP A 138 9.99 -2.28 -24.73
C ASP A 138 10.35 -3.59 -23.99
N MET A 139 10.46 -4.70 -24.72
CA MET A 139 10.81 -6.01 -24.13
C MET A 139 12.12 -5.97 -23.34
N SER A 140 13.12 -5.21 -23.82
CA SER A 140 14.39 -5.03 -23.11
C SER A 140 14.23 -4.22 -21.83
N GLY A 141 13.48 -3.13 -21.86
CA GLY A 141 13.22 -2.30 -20.68
C GLY A 141 12.39 -3.02 -19.63
N LEU A 142 11.38 -3.80 -20.03
CA LEU A 142 10.60 -4.61 -19.09
C LEU A 142 11.47 -5.71 -18.45
N SER A 143 12.37 -6.32 -19.22
CA SER A 143 13.34 -7.29 -18.67
C SER A 143 14.31 -6.64 -17.69
N ALA A 144 14.75 -5.41 -17.98
CA ALA A 144 15.59 -4.62 -17.08
C ALA A 144 14.87 -4.23 -15.79
N ALA A 145 13.61 -3.79 -15.87
CA ALA A 145 12.78 -3.49 -14.70
C ALA A 145 12.57 -4.72 -13.82
N ARG A 146 12.21 -5.87 -14.42
CA ARG A 146 12.07 -7.14 -13.71
C ARG A 146 13.36 -7.56 -13.02
N LYS A 147 14.51 -7.35 -13.66
CA LYS A 147 15.83 -7.60 -13.07
C LYS A 147 16.09 -6.68 -11.89
N ALA A 148 15.79 -5.39 -12.00
CA ALA A 148 15.94 -4.43 -10.91
C ALA A 148 15.08 -4.81 -9.69
N MET A 149 13.83 -5.24 -9.91
CA MET A 149 12.95 -5.72 -8.82
C MET A 149 13.51 -6.97 -8.13
N ARG A 150 14.00 -7.95 -8.90
CA ARG A 150 14.53 -9.22 -8.35
C ARG A 150 15.86 -9.05 -7.62
N LEU A 151 16.66 -8.04 -7.97
CA LEU A 151 17.95 -7.75 -7.36
C LEU A 151 17.86 -6.79 -6.17
N GLN A 152 16.66 -6.38 -5.77
CA GLN A 152 16.49 -5.60 -4.56
C GLN A 152 16.97 -6.38 -3.34
N THR A 153 17.80 -5.73 -2.54
CA THR A 153 18.37 -6.29 -1.31
C THR A 153 17.91 -5.50 -0.10
N ASP A 154 17.85 -6.16 1.04
CA ASP A 154 17.68 -5.47 2.31
C ASP A 154 18.96 -4.68 2.71
N ALA A 155 18.93 -4.04 3.87
CA ALA A 155 20.07 -3.30 4.40
C ALA A 155 21.29 -4.18 4.71
N ASN A 156 21.11 -5.50 4.84
CA ASN A 156 22.18 -6.47 5.07
C ASN A 156 22.74 -7.06 3.76
N GLY A 157 22.18 -6.68 2.62
CA GLY A 157 22.57 -7.19 1.30
C GLY A 157 21.91 -8.52 0.93
N ASP A 158 20.96 -9.01 1.72
CA ASP A 158 20.21 -10.22 1.41
C ASP A 158 19.08 -9.91 0.41
N PRO A 159 18.86 -10.77 -0.61
CA PRO A 159 17.87 -10.51 -1.65
C PRO A 159 16.44 -10.58 -1.08
N LEU A 160 15.64 -9.55 -1.35
CA LEU A 160 14.23 -9.48 -0.95
C LEU A 160 13.31 -10.40 -1.78
N ASN A 161 13.85 -10.99 -2.85
CA ASN A 161 13.15 -11.92 -3.76
C ASN A 161 11.79 -11.38 -4.24
N ILE A 162 11.73 -10.09 -4.55
CA ILE A 162 10.52 -9.43 -5.06
C ILE A 162 10.26 -9.95 -6.47
N THR A 163 9.09 -10.54 -6.67
CA THR A 163 8.63 -11.05 -7.96
C THR A 163 7.51 -10.16 -8.50
N PRO A 164 7.65 -9.65 -9.74
CA PRO A 164 6.61 -8.85 -10.40
C PRO A 164 5.46 -9.70 -10.95
#